data_AF-A0A9P4U1U9-F1
#
_entry.id   AF-A0A9P4U1U9-F1
#
_cell.length_a   1.000
_cell.length_b   1.000
_cell.length_c   1.000
_cell.angle_alpha   90.00
_cell.angle_beta   90.00
_cell.angle_gamma   90.00
#
_symmetry.space_group_name_H-M   'P 1'
#
loop_
_entity.id
_entity.type
_entity.pdbx_description
1 polymer ?
#
loop_
_entity_poly.entity_id
_entity_poly.type
_entity_poly.pdbx_seq_one_letter_code
_entity_poly.pdbx_strand_id
1 'polypeptide(L)'
;MGARAYCCDYSSYEKRNVINGELTEIQQAMQEFVKNPVCAEPSLNSFSNSRAAESNVQQLVESLNGSDTNGFANAFLTRDVVSQLGPAQLPSPQMMVEIALLSIVTRSRSTSFLSEESKLWDASFSTKYSNLRTDYLSRSIGKLIPDMRRYGPRYAVRMLLCYLGYYDLKAKALASGSSFTLVCALSTPCGDVEYFNRESTSVRPPSRNRHIQSAIYKRSETQFKTVLSNSSTDSALVNGGSETFRGDYLSDAGNMVSFSMKSLEYGTASDMAEDDEIFDHAFDFEDESDCLDLVLTYHSVPPNTYTGYRRIFNREHPVKKTVPRDFFQDADARTLPSGAQMRTNPNLGPKFFKTALNNRQYLSNPPPLPGTPLLGYEGISNSAMPAERMYDTLGSVFNDRVLMLLQEDINKMKATVCRRAKPRTDTKMTDFIYGSTSQGPSPMDALGVMRTVIGVFQYLNDPYVKPLLPEIAQNMRNQLRIIEKDWNDKDDPKDHINLVQAWEEWFPDLLTTIASHARTWMIKWLDEIDKAFADVDEVNSVSASYRKPVPNFQISHVGFPQILMGY
;
A
#
# COMPACT_ATOMS: atom_id res chain seq x y z
N MET A 1 -49.46 -11.58 -55.63
CA MET A 1 -49.26 -10.12 -55.75
C MET A 1 -48.91 -9.60 -54.36
N GLY A 2 -47.63 -9.26 -54.14
CA GLY A 2 -47.09 -8.92 -52.82
C GLY A 2 -47.36 -7.47 -52.43
N ALA A 3 -47.68 -7.25 -51.16
CA ALA A 3 -47.85 -5.94 -50.57
C ALA A 3 -46.50 -5.20 -50.55
N ARG A 4 -46.43 -4.05 -51.22
CA ARG A 4 -45.33 -3.08 -51.09
C ARG A 4 -45.47 -2.37 -49.75
N ALA A 5 -44.51 -2.57 -48.85
CA ALA A 5 -44.34 -1.70 -47.69
C ALA A 5 -43.98 -0.29 -48.17
N TYR A 6 -44.77 0.71 -47.78
CA TYR A 6 -44.45 2.11 -47.95
C TYR A 6 -43.26 2.46 -47.03
N CYS A 7 -42.08 2.64 -47.61
CA CYS A 7 -40.95 3.25 -46.89
C CYS A 7 -41.15 4.77 -46.82
N CYS A 8 -40.87 5.29 -45.63
CA CYS A 8 -41.06 6.65 -45.15
C CYS A 8 -40.46 7.75 -46.04
N ASP A 9 -41.24 8.77 -46.36
CA ASP A 9 -40.78 10.04 -46.91
C ASP A 9 -40.28 10.95 -45.77
N TYR A 10 -38.96 11.11 -45.65
CA TYR A 10 -38.32 11.95 -44.62
C TYR A 10 -38.79 13.42 -44.66
N SER A 11 -39.25 13.91 -45.82
CA SER A 11 -39.71 15.31 -45.97
C SER A 11 -41.06 15.59 -45.29
N SER A 12 -41.77 14.55 -44.85
CA SER A 12 -43.08 14.65 -44.18
C SER A 12 -43.02 14.68 -42.65
N TYR A 13 -41.83 14.57 -42.04
CA TYR A 13 -41.67 14.60 -40.59
C TYR A 13 -41.59 16.02 -40.07
N GLU A 14 -42.60 16.42 -39.30
CA GLU A 14 -42.57 17.65 -38.51
C GLU A 14 -41.62 17.45 -37.31
N LYS A 15 -40.48 18.15 -37.31
CA LYS A 15 -39.58 18.16 -36.16
C LYS A 15 -40.30 18.81 -34.98
N ARG A 16 -40.56 18.03 -33.93
CA ARG A 16 -41.03 18.55 -32.64
C ARG A 16 -39.90 18.51 -31.62
N ASN A 17 -39.62 19.65 -31.01
CA ASN A 17 -38.72 19.73 -29.86
C ASN A 17 -39.51 19.26 -28.64
N VAL A 18 -39.36 17.99 -28.29
CA VAL A 18 -39.90 17.43 -27.05
C VAL A 18 -38.77 17.36 -26.05
N ILE A 19 -38.98 17.95 -24.87
CA ILE A 19 -38.02 17.84 -23.76
C ILE A 19 -37.99 16.38 -23.32
N ASN A 20 -36.80 15.81 -23.18
CA ASN A 20 -36.63 14.45 -22.68
C ASN A 20 -37.25 14.36 -21.26
N GLY A 21 -38.20 13.44 -21.06
CA GLY A 21 -38.87 13.26 -19.77
C GLY A 21 -37.88 13.01 -18.63
N GLU A 22 -36.82 12.23 -18.89
CA GLU A 22 -35.78 11.93 -17.90
C GLU A 22 -35.00 13.18 -17.48
N LEU A 23 -34.68 14.08 -18.42
CA LEU A 23 -34.03 15.36 -18.09
C LEU A 23 -34.94 16.26 -17.24
N THR A 24 -36.27 16.16 -17.44
CA THR A 24 -37.24 16.89 -16.62
C THR A 24 -37.27 16.35 -15.18
N GLU A 25 -37.23 15.03 -15.01
CA GLU A 25 -37.17 14.39 -13.69
C GLU A 25 -35.86 14.69 -12.96
N ILE A 26 -34.72 14.62 -13.66
CA ILE A 26 -33.41 14.99 -13.12
C ILE A 26 -33.41 16.45 -12.68
N GLN A 27 -33.94 17.36 -13.50
CA GLN A 27 -34.04 18.78 -13.17
C GLN A 27 -34.85 19.01 -11.88
N GLN A 28 -36.01 18.37 -11.76
CA GLN A 28 -36.86 18.47 -10.57
C GLN A 28 -36.15 17.93 -9.33
N ALA A 29 -35.48 16.78 -9.44
CA ALA A 29 -34.73 16.19 -8.34
C ALA A 29 -33.56 17.07 -7.89
N MET A 30 -32.81 17.68 -8.81
CA MET A 30 -31.73 18.62 -8.47
C MET A 30 -32.27 19.86 -7.75
N GLN A 31 -33.38 20.43 -8.22
CA GLN A 31 -34.01 21.59 -7.59
C GLN A 31 -34.51 21.26 -6.17
N GLU A 32 -35.12 20.09 -5.99
CA GLU A 32 -35.58 19.62 -4.69
C GLU A 32 -34.40 19.37 -3.73
N PHE A 33 -33.36 18.69 -4.20
CA PHE A 33 -32.17 18.39 -3.41
C PHE A 33 -31.39 19.65 -3.00
N VAL A 34 -31.25 20.64 -3.89
CA VAL A 34 -30.58 21.92 -3.53
C VAL A 34 -31.39 22.69 -2.47
N LYS A 35 -32.73 22.63 -2.54
CA LYS A 35 -33.62 23.25 -1.56
C LYS A 35 -33.56 22.55 -0.20
N ASN A 36 -33.48 21.21 -0.19
CA ASN A 36 -33.42 20.40 1.01
C ASN A 36 -32.39 19.27 0.86
N PRO A 37 -31.09 19.56 1.07
CA PRO A 37 -30.04 18.57 0.90
C PRO A 37 -30.10 17.59 2.08
N VAL A 38 -30.85 16.50 1.89
CA VAL A 38 -30.87 15.38 2.83
C VAL A 38 -29.81 14.40 2.38
N CYS A 39 -28.77 14.20 3.19
CA CYS A 39 -27.89 13.06 3.05
C CYS A 39 -28.25 12.04 4.11
N ALA A 40 -28.83 10.91 3.70
CA ALA A 40 -28.77 9.73 4.54
C ALA A 40 -27.29 9.36 4.73
N GLU A 41 -26.81 9.27 5.98
CA GLU A 41 -25.43 8.87 6.25
C GLU A 41 -25.13 7.55 5.53
N PRO A 42 -23.98 7.42 4.85
CA PRO A 42 -23.62 6.19 4.21
C PRO A 42 -23.44 5.10 5.26
N SER A 43 -24.40 4.19 5.41
CA SER A 43 -24.16 2.95 6.15
C SER A 43 -23.16 2.12 5.35
N LEU A 44 -22.00 1.81 5.94
CA LEU A 44 -20.95 0.97 5.33
C LEU A 44 -21.51 -0.36 4.78
N ASN A 45 -22.57 -0.90 5.41
CA ASN A 45 -23.20 -2.17 5.06
C ASN A 45 -23.99 -2.18 3.75
N SER A 46 -24.34 -1.04 3.14
CA SER A 46 -25.12 -1.02 1.88
C SER A 46 -24.27 -1.21 0.62
N PHE A 47 -22.94 -1.27 0.74
CA PHE A 47 -22.01 -1.24 -0.40
C PHE A 47 -21.35 -2.60 -0.71
N SER A 48 -21.41 -3.57 0.20
CA SER A 48 -20.77 -4.89 0.06
C SER A 48 -21.36 -5.79 -1.06
N ASN A 49 -22.49 -5.38 -1.66
CA ASN A 49 -23.19 -6.19 -2.68
C ASN A 49 -22.92 -5.81 -4.14
N SER A 50 -21.98 -4.91 -4.48
CA SER A 50 -21.75 -4.47 -5.87
C SER A 50 -20.41 -4.88 -6.49
N ARG A 51 -20.00 -6.16 -6.38
CA ARG A 51 -18.85 -6.71 -7.13
C ARG A 51 -18.96 -6.51 -8.65
N ALA A 52 -20.19 -6.41 -9.18
CA ALA A 52 -20.43 -6.08 -10.58
C ALA A 52 -20.05 -4.63 -10.94
N ALA A 53 -20.13 -3.67 -10.03
CA ALA A 53 -19.79 -2.27 -10.34
C ALA A 53 -18.27 -2.06 -10.50
N GLU A 54 -17.45 -2.84 -9.80
CA GLU A 54 -15.99 -2.72 -9.78
C GLU A 54 -15.34 -3.19 -11.08
N SER A 55 -15.79 -4.32 -11.65
CA SER A 55 -15.33 -4.81 -12.96
C SER A 55 -15.63 -3.84 -14.12
N ASN A 56 -16.63 -2.97 -13.97
CA ASN A 56 -17.10 -2.08 -15.04
C ASN A 56 -16.50 -0.67 -14.99
N VAL A 57 -15.98 -0.24 -13.83
CA VAL A 57 -15.16 0.97 -13.71
C VAL A 57 -13.80 0.78 -14.38
N GLN A 58 -13.25 -0.44 -14.35
CA GLN A 58 -12.03 -0.84 -15.05
C GLN A 58 -12.15 -0.61 -16.58
N GLN A 59 -13.21 -1.14 -17.20
CA GLN A 59 -13.46 -0.95 -18.64
C GLN A 59 -13.71 0.51 -19.01
N LEU A 60 -14.29 1.30 -18.11
CA LEU A 60 -14.53 2.73 -18.33
C LEU A 60 -13.24 3.54 -18.32
N VAL A 61 -12.33 3.29 -17.37
CA VAL A 61 -11.02 3.95 -17.30
C VAL A 61 -10.15 3.60 -18.52
N GLU A 62 -10.21 2.34 -18.98
CA GLU A 62 -9.54 1.90 -20.22
C GLU A 62 -10.16 2.56 -21.46
N SER A 63 -11.49 2.73 -21.51
CA SER A 63 -12.18 3.43 -22.61
C SER A 63 -11.95 4.95 -22.63
N LEU A 64 -11.69 5.60 -21.49
CA LEU A 64 -11.39 7.04 -21.40
C LEU A 64 -10.00 7.37 -21.98
N ASN A 65 -9.12 6.38 -22.08
CA ASN A 65 -7.82 6.48 -22.73
C ASN A 65 -7.85 6.05 -24.21
N GLY A 66 -8.97 5.49 -24.69
CA GLY A 66 -9.22 5.13 -26.09
C GLY A 66 -10.23 6.06 -26.77
N SER A 67 -10.18 6.19 -28.10
CA SER A 67 -11.01 7.15 -28.84
C SER A 67 -12.46 6.72 -29.11
N ASP A 68 -12.98 5.65 -28.50
CA ASP A 68 -14.31 5.10 -28.82
C ASP A 68 -15.15 4.82 -27.56
N THR A 69 -16.01 5.78 -27.19
CA THR A 69 -16.63 5.89 -25.86
C THR A 69 -18.16 5.80 -25.82
N ASN A 70 -18.85 5.60 -26.95
CA ASN A 70 -20.29 5.87 -27.01
C ASN A 70 -21.24 4.67 -26.76
N GLY A 71 -20.75 3.43 -26.85
CA GLY A 71 -21.60 2.23 -26.85
C GLY A 71 -21.79 1.54 -25.49
N PHE A 72 -20.73 1.39 -24.70
CA PHE A 72 -20.71 0.48 -23.54
C PHE A 72 -21.23 1.12 -22.23
N ALA A 73 -21.00 2.42 -22.02
CA ALA A 73 -21.36 3.09 -20.77
C ALA A 73 -22.88 3.32 -20.60
N ASN A 74 -23.62 3.44 -21.71
CA ASN A 74 -25.07 3.70 -21.72
C ASN A 74 -25.94 2.52 -21.25
N ALA A 75 -25.46 1.28 -21.37
CA ALA A 75 -26.25 0.08 -21.07
C ALA A 75 -26.13 -0.41 -19.62
N PHE A 76 -25.12 0.05 -18.87
CA PHE A 76 -24.73 -0.56 -17.58
C PHE A 76 -25.26 0.22 -16.36
N LEU A 77 -25.13 1.55 -16.34
CA LEU A 77 -25.56 2.37 -15.19
C LEU A 77 -27.08 2.50 -15.06
N THR A 78 -27.81 2.41 -16.17
CA THR A 78 -29.27 2.41 -16.17
C THR A 78 -29.86 1.06 -15.78
N ARG A 79 -29.12 -0.06 -15.92
CA ARG A 79 -29.68 -1.40 -15.67
C ARG A 79 -29.40 -1.93 -14.27
N ASP A 80 -28.22 -1.67 -13.69
CA ASP A 80 -27.88 -2.12 -12.33
C ASP A 80 -28.45 -1.23 -11.21
N VAL A 81 -28.55 0.09 -11.47
CA VAL A 81 -29.15 1.01 -10.49
C VAL A 81 -30.66 0.87 -10.46
N VAL A 82 -31.28 0.58 -11.61
CA VAL A 82 -32.73 0.33 -11.73
C VAL A 82 -33.09 -1.09 -11.29
N SER A 83 -32.21 -2.10 -11.43
CA SER A 83 -32.50 -3.47 -10.94
C SER A 83 -32.46 -3.60 -9.42
N GLN A 84 -31.71 -2.73 -8.72
CA GLN A 84 -31.69 -2.65 -7.25
C GLN A 84 -32.94 -1.99 -6.66
N LEU A 85 -33.66 -1.21 -7.48
CA LEU A 85 -34.96 -0.66 -7.14
C LEU A 85 -36.00 -1.67 -7.62
N GLY A 86 -36.62 -2.44 -6.72
CA GLY A 86 -37.76 -3.26 -7.08
C GLY A 86 -38.80 -2.44 -7.87
N PRO A 87 -39.65 -3.07 -8.71
CA PRO A 87 -40.44 -2.41 -9.77
C PRO A 87 -41.48 -1.36 -9.33
N ALA A 88 -41.49 -0.89 -8.08
CA ALA A 88 -42.55 -0.06 -7.50
C ALA A 88 -42.09 1.20 -6.73
N GLN A 89 -40.79 1.52 -6.63
CA GLN A 89 -40.34 2.75 -5.98
C GLN A 89 -39.65 3.69 -6.96
N LEU A 90 -40.24 4.88 -7.14
CA LEU A 90 -39.56 6.00 -7.81
C LEU A 90 -38.27 6.31 -7.05
N PRO A 91 -37.15 6.58 -7.75
CA PRO A 91 -35.90 6.93 -7.09
C PRO A 91 -36.09 8.19 -6.23
N SER A 92 -35.47 8.24 -5.05
CA SER A 92 -35.48 9.46 -4.25
C SER A 92 -34.78 10.61 -5.00
N PRO A 93 -35.12 11.88 -4.73
CA PRO A 93 -34.43 13.02 -5.32
C PRO A 93 -32.91 12.95 -5.13
N GLN A 94 -32.44 12.52 -3.95
CA GLN A 94 -31.02 12.30 -3.66
C GLN A 94 -30.39 11.28 -4.62
N MET A 95 -31.07 10.16 -4.87
CA MET A 95 -30.56 9.10 -5.74
C MET A 95 -30.48 9.56 -7.20
N MET A 96 -31.48 10.31 -7.68
CA MET A 96 -31.44 10.89 -9.04
C MET A 96 -30.26 11.86 -9.20
N VAL A 97 -30.00 12.68 -8.18
CA VAL A 97 -28.85 13.60 -8.18
C VAL A 97 -27.53 12.84 -8.11
N GLU A 98 -27.44 11.76 -7.33
CA GLU A 98 -26.27 10.87 -7.26
C GLU A 98 -25.99 10.24 -8.64
N ILE A 99 -27.02 9.73 -9.32
CA ILE A 99 -26.91 9.15 -10.67
C ILE A 99 -26.47 10.20 -11.69
N ALA A 100 -27.06 11.39 -11.66
CA ALA A 100 -26.73 12.47 -12.59
C ALA A 100 -25.28 12.95 -12.40
N LEU A 101 -24.85 13.17 -11.16
CA LEU A 101 -23.47 13.56 -10.86
C LEU A 101 -22.48 12.46 -11.22
N LEU A 102 -22.81 11.20 -10.91
CA LEU A 102 -21.99 10.06 -11.33
C LEU A 102 -21.87 10.01 -12.85
N SER A 103 -22.96 10.26 -13.59
CA SER A 103 -22.96 10.30 -15.06
C SER A 103 -22.06 11.41 -15.62
N ILE A 104 -22.14 12.62 -15.03
CA ILE A 104 -21.27 13.76 -15.39
C ILE A 104 -19.80 13.43 -15.11
N VAL A 105 -19.49 12.89 -13.94
CA VAL A 105 -18.12 12.59 -13.49
C VAL A 105 -17.48 11.49 -14.33
N THR A 106 -18.25 10.43 -14.61
CA THR A 106 -17.78 9.22 -15.29
C THR A 106 -17.94 9.30 -16.80
N ARG A 107 -18.62 10.33 -17.30
CA ARG A 107 -18.94 10.56 -18.74
C ARG A 107 -19.65 9.36 -19.38
N SER A 108 -20.60 8.79 -18.65
CA SER A 108 -21.18 7.50 -19.01
C SER A 108 -22.43 7.55 -19.90
N ARG A 109 -22.92 8.76 -20.22
CA ARG A 109 -24.05 8.98 -21.12
C ARG A 109 -23.62 9.57 -22.48
N SER A 110 -24.53 9.62 -23.45
CA SER A 110 -24.25 10.28 -24.74
C SER A 110 -23.82 11.74 -24.54
N THR A 111 -22.96 12.26 -25.41
CA THR A 111 -22.42 13.63 -25.31
C THR A 111 -23.51 14.70 -25.31
N SER A 112 -24.59 14.50 -26.08
CA SER A 112 -25.74 15.41 -26.10
C SER A 112 -26.52 15.37 -24.78
N PHE A 113 -26.71 14.18 -24.18
CA PHE A 113 -27.37 14.05 -22.89
C PHE A 113 -26.51 14.66 -21.77
N LEU A 114 -25.22 14.33 -21.71
CA LEU A 114 -24.27 14.88 -20.73
C LEU A 114 -24.19 16.41 -20.82
N SER A 115 -24.29 16.97 -22.02
CA SER A 115 -24.29 18.43 -22.20
C SER A 115 -25.53 19.07 -21.57
N GLU A 116 -26.72 18.51 -21.79
CA GLU A 116 -27.94 19.02 -21.17
C GLU A 116 -27.96 18.76 -19.65
N GLU A 117 -27.54 17.58 -19.20
CA GLU A 117 -27.42 17.23 -17.79
C GLU A 117 -26.44 18.15 -17.04
N SER A 118 -25.31 18.49 -17.67
CA SER A 118 -24.35 19.46 -17.12
C SER A 118 -24.94 20.87 -17.03
N LYS A 119 -25.74 21.30 -18.01
CA LYS A 119 -26.46 22.59 -17.95
C LYS A 119 -27.48 22.60 -16.80
N LEU A 120 -28.20 21.50 -16.60
CA LEU A 120 -29.15 21.36 -15.49
C LEU A 120 -28.44 21.38 -14.14
N TRP A 121 -27.30 20.70 -14.02
CA TRP A 121 -26.45 20.74 -12.84
C TRP A 121 -26.00 22.16 -12.53
N ASP A 122 -25.38 22.84 -13.51
CA ASP A 122 -24.92 24.21 -13.36
C ASP A 122 -26.07 25.14 -12.98
N ALA A 123 -27.22 25.06 -13.66
CA ALA A 123 -28.38 25.90 -13.37
C ALA A 123 -28.95 25.67 -11.97
N SER A 124 -28.95 24.43 -11.49
CA SER A 124 -29.53 24.07 -10.19
C SER A 124 -28.58 24.42 -9.04
N PHE A 125 -27.32 24.01 -9.13
CA PHE A 125 -26.36 24.12 -8.03
C PHE A 125 -25.68 25.49 -7.95
N SER A 126 -25.45 26.18 -9.07
CA SER A 126 -24.70 27.46 -9.05
C SER A 126 -25.39 28.59 -8.28
N THR A 127 -26.71 28.48 -8.08
CA THR A 127 -27.49 29.45 -7.31
C THR A 127 -27.08 29.52 -5.84
N LYS A 128 -26.71 28.37 -5.24
CA LYS A 128 -26.28 28.23 -3.85
C LYS A 128 -24.79 27.90 -3.70
N TYR A 129 -24.25 27.13 -4.64
CA TYR A 129 -22.89 26.63 -4.67
C TYR A 129 -22.21 27.04 -5.99
N SER A 130 -21.88 28.33 -6.09
CA SER A 130 -21.41 28.98 -7.33
C SER A 130 -20.11 28.41 -7.91
N ASN A 131 -19.33 27.67 -7.12
CA ASN A 131 -18.07 27.07 -7.51
C ASN A 131 -18.20 25.58 -7.86
N LEU A 132 -19.35 24.94 -7.59
CA LEU A 132 -19.66 23.56 -7.99
C LEU A 132 -20.17 23.44 -9.43
N ARG A 133 -19.70 24.27 -10.35
CA ARG A 133 -20.05 24.14 -11.77
C ARG A 133 -19.31 22.97 -12.41
N THR A 134 -19.88 22.37 -13.45
CA THR A 134 -19.35 21.20 -14.16
C THR A 134 -17.97 21.43 -14.77
N ASP A 135 -17.66 22.64 -15.21
CA ASP A 135 -16.33 23.04 -15.69
C ASP A 135 -15.26 23.12 -14.59
N TYR A 136 -15.67 23.28 -13.32
CA TYR A 136 -14.80 23.15 -12.14
C TYR A 136 -14.80 21.75 -11.58
N LEU A 137 -15.93 21.03 -11.60
CA LEU A 137 -16.01 19.63 -11.20
C LEU A 137 -15.09 18.78 -12.07
N SER A 138 -15.11 18.94 -13.40
CA SER A 138 -14.18 18.24 -14.31
C SER A 138 -12.70 18.44 -13.96
N ARG A 139 -12.31 19.65 -13.50
CA ARG A 139 -10.94 19.95 -13.03
C ARG A 139 -10.67 19.44 -11.62
N SER A 140 -11.68 19.42 -10.76
CA SER A 140 -11.62 18.97 -9.37
C SER A 140 -11.75 17.45 -9.24
N ILE A 141 -12.33 16.78 -10.23
CA ILE A 141 -12.45 15.32 -10.35
C ILE A 141 -11.05 14.72 -10.32
N GLY A 142 -10.06 15.34 -10.98
CA GLY A 142 -8.65 14.95 -10.87
C GLY A 142 -8.13 14.85 -9.43
N LYS A 143 -8.75 15.55 -8.48
CA LYS A 143 -8.44 15.51 -7.04
C LYS A 143 -9.50 14.80 -6.19
N LEU A 144 -10.63 14.42 -6.76
CA LEU A 144 -11.50 13.37 -6.24
C LEU A 144 -10.97 11.99 -6.63
N ILE A 145 -10.07 11.88 -7.62
CA ILE A 145 -9.42 10.63 -8.01
C ILE A 145 -8.90 9.85 -6.80
N PRO A 146 -8.23 10.44 -5.79
CA PRO A 146 -7.84 9.70 -4.60
C PRO A 146 -9.03 9.10 -3.84
N ASP A 147 -10.12 9.86 -3.67
CA ASP A 147 -11.34 9.38 -2.99
C ASP A 147 -12.10 8.36 -3.85
N MET A 148 -12.14 8.54 -5.17
CA MET A 148 -12.73 7.61 -6.13
C MET A 148 -11.92 6.31 -6.22
N ARG A 149 -10.58 6.39 -6.17
CA ARG A 149 -9.68 5.24 -6.10
C ARG A 149 -9.79 4.52 -4.77
N ARG A 150 -9.96 5.25 -3.66
CA ARG A 150 -9.99 4.70 -2.31
C ARG A 150 -11.35 4.11 -1.90
N TYR A 151 -12.45 4.72 -2.34
CA TYR A 151 -13.80 4.37 -1.86
C TYR A 151 -14.80 4.06 -2.99
N GLY A 152 -14.40 4.20 -4.26
CA GLY A 152 -15.26 4.01 -5.42
C GLY A 152 -15.97 5.30 -5.88
N PRO A 153 -16.36 5.39 -7.16
CA PRO A 153 -16.91 6.62 -7.73
C PRO A 153 -18.27 6.99 -7.13
N ARG A 154 -19.11 5.99 -6.82
CA ARG A 154 -20.40 6.20 -6.16
C ARG A 154 -20.24 6.80 -4.76
N TYR A 155 -19.32 6.28 -3.95
CA TYR A 155 -19.03 6.82 -2.62
C TYR A 155 -18.47 8.23 -2.70
N ALA A 156 -17.52 8.49 -3.60
CA ALA A 156 -16.95 9.83 -3.79
C ALA A 156 -18.01 10.86 -4.21
N VAL A 157 -18.92 10.48 -5.11
CA VAL A 157 -20.08 11.29 -5.50
C VAL A 157 -21.00 11.54 -4.31
N ARG A 158 -21.32 10.50 -3.53
CA ARG A 158 -22.15 10.64 -2.32
C ARG A 158 -21.49 11.53 -1.26
N MET A 159 -20.19 11.42 -1.05
CA MET A 159 -19.42 12.33 -0.18
C MET A 159 -19.51 13.78 -0.69
N LEU A 160 -19.40 14.01 -2.00
CA LEU A 160 -19.58 15.35 -2.55
C LEU A 160 -20.97 15.91 -2.22
N LEU A 161 -22.01 15.09 -2.41
CA LEU A 161 -23.40 15.47 -2.16
C LEU A 161 -23.70 15.68 -0.67
N CYS A 162 -23.07 14.93 0.23
CA CYS A 162 -23.22 15.13 1.68
C CYS A 162 -22.49 16.38 2.19
N TYR A 163 -21.49 16.88 1.47
CA TYR A 163 -20.62 17.98 1.91
C TYR A 163 -20.50 19.11 0.88
N LEU A 164 -21.61 19.51 0.25
CA LEU A 164 -21.63 20.51 -0.83
C LEU A 164 -20.92 21.83 -0.48
N GLY A 165 -21.15 22.38 0.72
CA GLY A 165 -20.50 23.63 1.16
C GLY A 165 -18.97 23.51 1.24
N TYR A 166 -18.49 22.36 1.73
CA TYR A 166 -17.05 22.07 1.76
C TYR A 166 -16.46 22.00 0.35
N TYR A 167 -17.10 21.24 -0.55
CA TYR A 167 -16.60 21.08 -1.91
C TYR A 167 -16.72 22.36 -2.74
N ASP A 168 -17.72 23.23 -2.47
CA ASP A 168 -17.83 24.56 -3.08
C ASP A 168 -16.65 25.46 -2.69
N LEU A 169 -16.35 25.56 -1.39
CA LEU A 169 -15.20 26.33 -0.89
C LEU A 169 -13.87 25.77 -1.43
N LYS A 170 -13.76 24.44 -1.50
CA LYS A 170 -12.60 23.75 -2.08
C LYS A 170 -12.43 24.08 -3.56
N ALA A 171 -13.52 24.06 -4.34
CA ALA A 171 -13.50 24.43 -5.74
C ALA A 171 -13.10 25.90 -5.95
N LYS A 172 -13.60 26.82 -5.10
CA LYS A 172 -13.21 28.24 -5.12
C LYS A 172 -11.72 28.45 -4.85
N ALA A 173 -11.18 27.77 -3.84
CA ALA A 173 -9.77 27.85 -3.51
C ALA A 173 -8.88 27.34 -4.65
N LEU A 174 -9.29 26.26 -5.31
CA LEU A 174 -8.61 25.73 -6.49
C LEU A 174 -8.65 26.70 -7.67
N ALA A 175 -9.81 27.29 -7.96
CA ALA A 175 -9.97 28.26 -9.04
C ALA A 175 -9.10 29.52 -8.84
N SER A 176 -8.86 29.91 -7.58
CA SER A 176 -8.03 31.06 -7.21
C SER A 176 -6.56 30.71 -6.96
N GLY A 177 -6.14 29.46 -7.12
CA GLY A 177 -4.77 29.00 -6.82
C GLY A 177 -4.36 29.15 -5.35
N SER A 178 -5.33 29.35 -4.45
CA SER A 178 -5.11 29.62 -3.04
C SER A 178 -5.16 28.34 -2.21
N SER A 179 -4.26 28.19 -1.24
CA SER A 179 -4.40 27.16 -0.20
C SER A 179 -5.43 27.64 0.83
N PHE A 180 -6.45 26.83 1.12
CA PHE A 180 -7.38 27.11 2.20
C PHE A 180 -7.16 26.14 3.36
N THR A 181 -7.32 26.63 4.58
CA THR A 181 -7.45 25.80 5.79
C THR A 181 -8.88 25.97 6.27
N LEU A 182 -9.63 24.88 6.26
CA LEU A 182 -11.01 24.87 6.74
C LEU A 182 -10.98 24.62 8.26
N VAL A 183 -11.63 25.49 9.04
CA VAL A 183 -11.88 25.26 10.46
C VAL A 183 -13.38 25.02 10.60
N CYS A 184 -13.82 23.76 10.64
CA CYS A 184 -15.21 23.47 11.00
C CYS A 184 -15.33 23.44 12.53
N ALA A 185 -16.38 24.07 13.06
CA ALA A 185 -16.74 23.96 14.47
C ALA A 185 -17.38 22.59 14.73
N LEU A 186 -17.07 22.01 15.88
CA LEU A 186 -17.32 20.61 16.28
C LEU A 186 -18.79 20.15 16.33
N SER A 187 -19.78 21.00 16.02
CA SER A 187 -21.20 20.71 16.28
C SER A 187 -22.18 21.05 15.15
N THR A 188 -21.71 21.42 13.96
CA THR A 188 -22.61 21.71 12.82
C THR A 188 -22.01 21.18 11.52
N PRO A 189 -22.81 20.52 10.63
CA PRO A 189 -22.41 20.34 9.24
C PRO A 189 -22.01 21.71 8.71
N CYS A 190 -20.90 21.82 7.98
CA CYS A 190 -20.27 23.10 7.59
C CYS A 190 -21.13 23.87 6.56
N GLY A 191 -22.35 24.23 6.95
CA GLY A 191 -23.45 24.68 6.10
C GLY A 191 -23.42 26.17 5.80
N ASP A 192 -22.83 26.99 6.68
CA ASP A 192 -22.64 28.42 6.46
C ASP A 192 -21.37 28.87 7.18
N VAL A 193 -20.35 29.32 6.43
CA VAL A 193 -19.07 29.81 6.98
C VAL A 193 -18.80 31.21 6.45
N GLU A 194 -18.58 32.17 7.36
CA GLU A 194 -18.09 33.51 7.03
C GLU A 194 -16.57 33.51 6.75
N TYR A 195 -16.18 34.33 5.76
CA TYR A 195 -14.82 34.47 5.27
C TYR A 195 -13.88 35.14 6.30
N PHE A 196 -12.70 34.53 6.53
CA PHE A 196 -11.52 35.29 6.95
C PHE A 196 -10.56 35.44 5.78
N ASN A 197 -10.55 36.63 5.19
CA ASN A 197 -9.57 37.00 4.18
C ASN A 197 -8.27 37.39 4.87
N ARG A 198 -7.18 36.66 4.63
CA ARG A 198 -5.86 37.02 5.15
C ARG A 198 -5.10 37.82 4.10
N GLU A 199 -5.57 39.03 3.83
CA GLU A 199 -4.78 40.04 3.10
C GLU A 199 -4.48 41.24 4.01
N SER A 200 -3.17 41.44 4.21
CA SER A 200 -2.47 42.63 4.68
C SER A 200 -3.24 43.75 5.41
N THR A 201 -3.06 43.85 6.73
CA THR A 201 -2.74 45.13 7.37
C THR A 201 -1.78 44.92 8.53
N SER A 202 -0.73 45.74 8.55
CA SER A 202 0.30 45.75 9.58
C SER A 202 -0.22 46.49 10.82
N VAL A 203 -0.27 45.82 11.96
CA VAL A 203 -0.12 46.48 13.27
C VAL A 203 0.65 45.52 14.18
N ARG A 204 1.89 45.88 14.51
CA ARG A 204 2.66 45.25 15.59
C ARG A 204 2.26 45.89 16.93
N PRO A 205 2.05 45.08 17.97
CA PRO A 205 2.43 45.45 19.33
C PRO A 205 3.55 44.52 19.86
N PRO A 206 4.20 44.88 20.98
CA PRO A 206 5.64 44.80 21.11
C PRO A 206 6.16 43.43 21.56
N SER A 207 7.41 43.21 21.17
CA SER A 207 8.31 42.12 21.53
C SER A 207 8.31 41.75 23.01
N ARG A 208 8.12 40.46 23.30
CA ARG A 208 8.92 39.73 24.30
C ARG A 208 8.83 38.21 24.07
N ASN A 209 10.01 37.57 24.14
CA ASN A 209 10.30 36.14 24.05
C ASN A 209 10.18 35.45 22.68
N ARG A 210 11.17 35.72 21.81
CA ARG A 210 11.64 34.76 20.78
C ARG A 210 13.00 34.19 21.17
N HIS A 211 12.96 33.08 21.88
CA HIS A 211 13.91 31.98 21.70
C HIS A 211 13.13 30.71 22.05
N ILE A 212 13.10 29.73 21.15
CA ILE A 212 12.69 28.30 21.29
C ILE A 212 11.73 27.75 20.22
N GLN A 213 10.94 28.54 19.47
CA GLN A 213 9.93 27.91 18.57
C GLN A 213 10.19 27.89 17.04
N SER A 214 11.30 28.40 16.52
CA SER A 214 11.55 28.38 15.06
C SER A 214 12.50 27.29 14.55
N ALA A 215 12.92 26.34 15.39
CA ALA A 215 13.89 25.29 15.01
C ALA A 215 13.27 23.89 14.79
N ILE A 216 11.99 23.67 15.11
CA ILE A 216 11.38 22.33 15.08
C ILE A 216 10.59 22.06 13.79
N TYR A 217 10.11 23.08 13.08
CA TYR A 217 9.23 22.86 11.91
C TYR A 217 9.93 22.83 10.53
N LYS A 218 11.22 23.16 10.43
CA LYS A 218 11.96 23.14 9.15
C LYS A 218 12.79 21.88 8.90
N ARG A 219 12.87 20.95 9.86
CA ARG A 219 13.66 19.70 9.70
C ARG A 219 12.88 18.50 9.16
N SER A 220 11.55 18.52 9.16
CA SER A 220 10.73 17.40 8.67
C SER A 220 10.44 17.44 7.16
N GLU A 221 10.50 18.61 6.52
CA GLU A 221 10.15 18.74 5.10
C GLU A 221 11.33 18.44 4.14
N THR A 222 12.57 18.64 4.60
CA THR A 222 13.77 18.40 3.77
C THR A 222 14.16 16.92 3.71
N GLN A 223 13.80 16.11 4.70
CA GLN A 223 14.04 14.66 4.65
C GLN A 223 13.02 13.89 3.80
N PHE A 224 11.85 14.48 3.51
CA PHE A 224 10.84 13.85 2.66
C PHE A 224 11.05 14.13 1.16
N LYS A 225 11.66 15.28 0.80
CA LYS A 225 11.89 15.66 -0.60
C LYS A 225 13.07 14.94 -1.26
N THR A 226 14.03 14.41 -0.50
CA THR A 226 15.20 13.71 -1.08
C THR A 226 14.92 12.23 -1.38
N VAL A 227 13.79 11.66 -0.95
CA VAL A 227 13.40 10.27 -1.25
C VAL A 227 12.40 10.18 -2.40
N LEU A 228 11.79 11.29 -2.83
CA LEU A 228 10.71 11.31 -3.83
C LEU A 228 11.09 11.98 -5.16
N SER A 229 12.37 12.28 -5.42
CA SER A 229 12.79 12.92 -6.69
C SER A 229 13.27 11.95 -7.77
N ASN A 230 13.06 10.65 -7.63
CA ASN A 230 13.25 9.69 -8.72
C ASN A 230 11.92 8.98 -9.03
N SER A 231 11.58 8.94 -10.32
CA SER A 231 10.39 8.36 -10.98
C SER A 231 9.04 9.06 -10.80
N SER A 232 8.82 10.06 -11.64
CA SER A 232 7.52 10.29 -12.27
C SER A 232 7.46 9.50 -13.58
N THR A 233 7.02 8.25 -13.50
CA THR A 233 6.45 7.47 -14.61
C THR A 233 5.49 6.46 -13.98
N ASP A 234 4.26 6.45 -14.48
CA ASP A 234 3.17 5.52 -14.13
C ASP A 234 3.60 4.06 -14.35
N SER A 235 4.07 3.39 -13.31
CA SER A 235 4.12 1.94 -13.26
C SER A 235 3.88 1.49 -11.83
N ALA A 236 2.76 0.81 -11.61
CA ALA A 236 2.34 0.22 -10.34
C ALA A 236 3.20 -1.00 -9.93
N LEU A 237 4.46 -1.04 -10.38
CA LEU A 237 5.43 -2.12 -10.21
C LEU A 237 6.73 -1.47 -9.73
N VAL A 238 6.70 -0.93 -8.52
CA VAL A 238 7.83 -0.19 -7.96
C VAL A 238 8.62 -1.12 -7.04
N ASN A 239 9.89 -1.29 -7.39
CA ASN A 239 11.01 -1.92 -6.66
C ASN A 239 11.53 -3.20 -7.31
N GLY A 240 12.40 -2.99 -8.29
CA GLY A 240 13.49 -3.88 -8.67
C GLY A 240 14.79 -3.10 -8.53
N GLY A 241 15.91 -3.79 -8.31
CA GLY A 241 17.23 -3.16 -8.26
C GLY A 241 18.16 -3.64 -7.17
N SER A 242 19.38 -3.12 -7.18
CA SER A 242 20.40 -3.42 -6.19
C SER A 242 20.44 -2.36 -5.09
N GLU A 243 20.58 -2.79 -3.84
CA GLU A 243 20.70 -1.91 -2.68
C GLU A 243 22.09 -2.07 -2.05
N THR A 244 22.67 -0.99 -1.55
CA THR A 244 23.92 -1.05 -0.79
C THR A 244 23.63 -0.91 0.70
N PHE A 245 23.95 -1.96 1.44
CA PHE A 245 23.83 -2.01 2.88
C PHE A 245 25.18 -1.65 3.50
N ARG A 246 25.19 -0.73 4.47
CA ARG A 246 26.37 -0.38 5.24
C ARG A 246 26.22 -0.91 6.66
N GLY A 247 27.27 -1.50 7.18
CA GLY A 247 27.41 -1.87 8.59
C GLY A 247 28.74 -1.36 9.11
N ASP A 248 28.96 -1.50 10.40
CA ASP A 248 30.22 -1.11 11.05
C ASP A 248 30.82 -2.31 11.79
N TYR A 249 32.15 -2.32 11.89
CA TYR A 249 32.92 -3.30 12.67
C TYR A 249 34.01 -2.58 13.49
N LEU A 250 34.50 -3.24 14.54
CA LEU A 250 35.60 -2.72 15.35
C LEU A 250 36.96 -3.07 14.72
N SER A 251 37.78 -2.04 14.42
CA SER A 251 39.17 -2.24 13.99
C SER A 251 40.09 -2.71 15.11
N ASP A 252 41.29 -3.21 14.77
CA ASP A 252 42.33 -3.61 15.74
C ASP A 252 42.74 -2.46 16.67
N ALA A 253 42.59 -1.21 16.20
CA ALA A 253 42.84 0.00 16.97
C ALA A 253 41.65 0.44 17.85
N GLY A 254 40.57 -0.33 17.88
CA GLY A 254 39.33 -0.01 18.61
C GLY A 254 38.44 1.04 17.93
N ASN A 255 38.79 1.49 16.72
CA ASN A 255 37.98 2.44 15.97
C ASN A 255 36.86 1.73 15.21
N MET A 256 35.66 2.31 15.16
CA MET A 256 34.58 1.87 14.29
C MET A 256 34.94 2.13 12.81
N VAL A 257 34.84 1.10 11.98
CA VAL A 257 35.07 1.17 10.53
C VAL A 257 33.86 0.61 9.80
N SER A 258 33.41 1.28 8.75
CA SER A 258 32.28 0.81 7.97
C SER A 258 32.70 -0.24 6.92
N PHE A 259 31.85 -1.24 6.74
CA PHE A 259 31.83 -2.10 5.57
C PHE A 259 30.56 -1.86 4.76
N SER A 260 30.59 -2.18 3.48
CA SER A 260 29.38 -2.17 2.65
C SER A 260 29.19 -3.53 2.01
N MET A 261 27.95 -3.85 1.67
CA MET A 261 27.60 -5.02 0.90
C MET A 261 26.51 -4.62 -0.10
N LYS A 262 26.67 -4.97 -1.37
CA LYS A 262 25.68 -4.65 -2.40
C LYS A 262 24.84 -5.89 -2.68
N SER A 263 23.52 -5.77 -2.57
CA SER A 263 22.63 -6.85 -3.00
C SER A 263 22.67 -7.03 -4.50
N LEU A 264 22.36 -8.24 -4.94
CA LEU A 264 22.07 -8.48 -6.34
C LEU A 264 20.80 -7.76 -6.77
N GLU A 265 20.72 -7.52 -8.08
CA GLU A 265 19.52 -7.03 -8.71
C GLU A 265 18.46 -8.13 -8.71
N TYR A 266 17.22 -7.69 -8.64
CA TYR A 266 16.01 -8.49 -8.76
C TYR A 266 15.07 -7.65 -9.61
N GLY A 267 14.40 -8.29 -10.56
CA GLY A 267 13.40 -7.63 -11.38
C GLY A 267 12.18 -7.24 -10.55
N THR A 268 11.49 -6.22 -11.01
CA THR A 268 10.10 -5.91 -10.65
C THR A 268 9.16 -7.03 -11.12
N ALA A 269 7.90 -6.97 -10.71
CA ALA A 269 6.87 -7.85 -11.26
C ALA A 269 6.67 -7.65 -12.78
N SER A 270 6.94 -6.47 -13.34
CA SER A 270 6.91 -6.24 -14.80
C SER A 270 8.00 -6.96 -15.58
N ASP A 271 9.07 -7.38 -14.91
CA ASP A 271 10.19 -8.06 -15.56
C ASP A 271 9.93 -9.57 -15.72
N MET A 272 8.80 -10.08 -15.22
CA MET A 272 8.40 -11.48 -15.29
C MET A 272 7.65 -11.79 -16.58
N ALA A 273 7.74 -13.04 -17.03
CA ALA A 273 6.95 -13.51 -18.16
C ALA A 273 5.45 -13.51 -17.81
N GLU A 274 4.58 -13.25 -18.78
CA GLU A 274 3.13 -13.18 -18.53
C GLU A 274 2.52 -14.49 -18.02
N ASP A 275 3.20 -15.61 -18.25
CA ASP A 275 2.81 -16.96 -17.81
C ASP A 275 3.63 -17.45 -16.60
N ASP A 276 4.34 -16.57 -15.91
CA ASP A 276 5.12 -16.92 -14.72
C ASP A 276 4.18 -17.35 -13.57
N GLU A 277 4.42 -18.54 -13.01
CA GLU A 277 3.63 -19.13 -11.92
C GLU A 277 3.57 -18.24 -10.67
N ILE A 278 4.51 -17.31 -10.51
CA ILE A 278 4.49 -16.35 -9.40
C ILE A 278 3.22 -15.48 -9.40
N PHE A 279 2.62 -15.25 -10.57
CA PHE A 279 1.37 -14.50 -10.71
C PHE A 279 0.16 -15.27 -10.17
N ASP A 280 0.24 -16.59 -10.00
CA ASP A 280 -0.78 -17.40 -9.33
C ASP A 280 -0.69 -17.33 -7.80
N HIS A 281 0.38 -16.73 -7.27
CA HIS A 281 0.70 -16.69 -5.85
C HIS A 281 0.97 -15.25 -5.36
N ALA A 282 0.05 -14.34 -5.65
CA ALA A 282 0.09 -12.98 -5.13
C ALA A 282 -0.69 -12.84 -3.81
N PHE A 283 0.02 -12.53 -2.74
CA PHE A 283 -0.49 -12.52 -1.37
C PHE A 283 -1.12 -11.18 -1.00
N ASP A 284 -2.36 -11.21 -0.57
CA ASP A 284 -3.14 -10.07 -0.10
C ASP A 284 -4.23 -10.53 0.90
N PHE A 285 -4.91 -9.59 1.54
CA PHE A 285 -6.11 -9.91 2.30
C PHE A 285 -7.25 -10.34 1.38
N GLU A 286 -8.09 -11.26 1.87
CA GLU A 286 -9.27 -11.75 1.14
C GLU A 286 -10.20 -10.57 0.77
N ASP A 287 -10.50 -9.70 1.74
CA ASP A 287 -11.22 -8.45 1.55
C ASP A 287 -10.42 -7.24 2.05
N GLU A 288 -9.68 -6.59 1.16
CA GLU A 288 -8.92 -5.36 1.46
C GLU A 288 -9.79 -4.26 2.10
N SER A 289 -11.07 -4.17 1.73
CA SER A 289 -11.98 -3.13 2.21
C SER A 289 -12.49 -3.38 3.62
N ASP A 290 -12.59 -4.65 4.03
CA ASP A 290 -12.94 -5.03 5.38
C ASP A 290 -11.72 -5.00 6.29
N CYS A 291 -11.59 -3.94 7.09
CA CYS A 291 -10.51 -3.81 8.06
C CYS A 291 -10.54 -4.88 9.16
N LEU A 292 -11.64 -5.63 9.30
CA LEU A 292 -11.80 -6.72 10.27
C LEU A 292 -11.44 -8.09 9.68
N ASP A 293 -11.31 -8.19 8.36
CA ASP A 293 -10.89 -9.40 7.71
C ASP A 293 -9.39 -9.64 7.93
N LEU A 294 -9.09 -10.55 8.84
CA LEU A 294 -7.73 -10.93 9.16
C LEU A 294 -7.18 -12.00 8.21
N VAL A 295 -7.96 -12.51 7.26
CA VAL A 295 -7.56 -13.62 6.41
C VAL A 295 -6.67 -13.12 5.29
N LEU A 296 -5.42 -13.57 5.30
CA LEU A 296 -4.53 -13.49 4.16
C LEU A 296 -4.78 -14.70 3.26
N THR A 297 -4.91 -14.45 1.97
CA THR A 297 -4.99 -15.49 0.94
C THR A 297 -4.02 -15.15 -0.21
N TYR A 298 -3.94 -16.03 -1.19
CA TYR A 298 -3.27 -15.74 -2.45
C TYR A 298 -4.29 -15.71 -3.59
N HIS A 299 -4.01 -14.86 -4.58
CA HIS A 299 -4.84 -14.69 -5.76
C HIS A 299 -3.99 -14.82 -7.02
N SER A 300 -4.58 -15.36 -8.09
CA SER A 300 -4.04 -15.18 -9.42
C SER A 300 -4.26 -13.74 -9.87
N VAL A 301 -3.19 -13.05 -10.25
CA VAL A 301 -3.22 -11.66 -10.70
C VAL A 301 -2.72 -11.57 -12.15
N PRO A 302 -3.44 -10.89 -13.05
CA PRO A 302 -3.00 -10.79 -14.44
C PRO A 302 -1.73 -9.91 -14.55
N PRO A 303 -0.68 -10.35 -15.28
CA PRO A 303 0.62 -9.67 -15.41
C PRO A 303 0.55 -8.20 -15.87
N ASN A 304 -0.52 -7.84 -16.58
CA ASN A 304 -0.64 -6.55 -17.28
C ASN A 304 -1.78 -5.66 -16.77
N THR A 305 -2.49 -6.04 -15.70
CA THR A 305 -3.67 -5.26 -15.21
C THR A 305 -3.33 -4.20 -14.15
N TYR A 306 -2.04 -3.95 -13.92
CA TYR A 306 -1.57 -3.16 -12.77
C TYR A 306 -1.80 -1.64 -12.90
N THR A 307 -2.21 -1.10 -14.05
CA THR A 307 -2.42 0.36 -14.20
C THR A 307 -3.77 0.86 -13.67
N GLY A 308 -4.68 -0.03 -13.25
CA GLY A 308 -5.99 0.33 -12.70
C GLY A 308 -6.35 -0.34 -11.37
N TYR A 309 -5.66 -1.41 -10.99
CA TYR A 309 -5.97 -2.16 -9.77
C TYR A 309 -5.49 -1.42 -8.51
N ARG A 310 -6.37 -1.39 -7.50
CA ARG A 310 -6.10 -0.87 -6.14
C ARG A 310 -4.97 -1.63 -5.42
N ARG A 311 -4.63 -2.82 -5.92
CA ARG A 311 -3.66 -3.74 -5.31
C ARG A 311 -2.31 -3.63 -6.02
N ILE A 312 -1.38 -2.92 -5.38
CA ILE A 312 0.02 -2.86 -5.82
C ILE A 312 0.73 -4.06 -5.21
N PHE A 313 1.27 -4.92 -6.07
CA PHE A 313 2.07 -6.07 -5.65
C PHE A 313 3.54 -5.82 -5.93
N ASN A 314 4.36 -6.09 -4.93
CA ASN A 314 5.80 -6.00 -5.03
C ASN A 314 6.40 -7.39 -5.00
N ARG A 315 7.44 -7.58 -5.81
CA ARG A 315 8.29 -8.75 -5.67
C ARG A 315 8.99 -8.69 -4.33
N GLU A 316 8.87 -9.76 -3.58
CA GLU A 316 9.25 -9.80 -2.17
C GLU A 316 10.15 -10.99 -1.87
N HIS A 317 11.18 -10.72 -1.07
CA HIS A 317 12.08 -11.72 -0.52
C HIS A 317 11.51 -12.26 0.79
N PRO A 318 11.18 -13.56 0.94
CA PRO A 318 10.69 -14.13 2.20
C PRO A 318 11.58 -13.77 3.40
N VAL A 319 12.90 -13.82 3.21
CA VAL A 319 13.91 -13.30 4.15
C VAL A 319 14.41 -11.95 3.66
N LYS A 320 14.38 -10.91 4.50
CA LYS A 320 14.75 -9.54 4.10
C LYS A 320 16.22 -9.43 3.72
N LYS A 321 16.50 -8.61 2.70
CA LYS A 321 17.86 -8.32 2.20
C LYS A 321 18.82 -7.77 3.25
N THR A 322 18.32 -7.17 4.32
CA THR A 322 19.19 -6.65 5.39
C THR A 322 19.91 -7.74 6.18
N VAL A 323 19.43 -8.99 6.12
CA VAL A 323 19.88 -10.10 6.96
C VAL A 323 21.38 -10.37 6.91
N PRO A 324 22.08 -10.43 5.75
CA PRO A 324 23.52 -10.66 5.72
C PRO A 324 24.29 -9.56 6.44
N ARG A 325 23.95 -8.28 6.19
CA ARG A 325 24.57 -7.15 6.91
C ARG A 325 24.34 -7.28 8.42
N ASP A 326 23.09 -7.49 8.82
CA ASP A 326 22.73 -7.57 10.24
C ASP A 326 23.48 -8.71 10.94
N PHE A 327 23.59 -9.87 10.28
CA PHE A 327 24.37 -11.00 10.76
C PHE A 327 25.84 -10.64 10.99
N PHE A 328 26.52 -10.04 10.02
CA PHE A 328 27.94 -9.69 10.20
C PHE A 328 28.16 -8.63 11.27
N GLN A 329 27.27 -7.64 11.37
CA GLN A 329 27.35 -6.60 12.39
C GLN A 329 27.18 -7.19 13.79
N ASP A 330 26.19 -8.06 13.97
CA ASP A 330 25.91 -8.74 15.24
C ASP A 330 27.00 -9.76 15.57
N ALA A 331 27.54 -10.48 14.58
CA ALA A 331 28.62 -11.45 14.76
C ALA A 331 29.96 -10.78 15.13
N ASP A 332 30.29 -9.64 14.54
CA ASP A 332 31.45 -8.82 14.94
C ASP A 332 31.31 -8.33 16.38
N ALA A 333 30.12 -7.80 16.71
CA ALA A 333 29.77 -7.37 18.07
C ALA A 333 29.61 -8.54 19.07
N ARG A 334 29.58 -9.79 18.58
CA ARG A 334 29.28 -11.01 19.35
C ARG A 334 27.95 -10.93 20.09
N THR A 335 26.95 -10.28 19.50
CA THR A 335 25.60 -10.14 20.04
C THR A 335 24.61 -10.92 19.18
N LEU A 336 23.51 -11.33 19.78
CA LEU A 336 22.34 -11.86 19.08
C LEU A 336 21.33 -10.73 18.85
N PRO A 337 20.38 -10.88 17.91
CA PRO A 337 19.33 -9.89 17.65
C PRO A 337 18.50 -9.52 18.89
N SER A 338 18.34 -10.46 19.83
CA SER A 338 17.72 -10.26 21.14
C SER A 338 18.53 -9.38 22.10
N GLY A 339 19.79 -9.08 21.78
CA GLY A 339 20.75 -8.40 22.64
C GLY A 339 21.54 -9.34 23.56
N ALA A 340 21.26 -10.65 23.53
CA ALA A 340 22.04 -11.64 24.27
C ALA A 340 23.46 -11.77 23.70
N GLN A 341 24.41 -12.23 24.51
CA GLN A 341 25.77 -12.54 24.05
C GLN A 341 25.75 -13.83 23.22
N MET A 342 26.38 -13.81 22.05
CA MET A 342 26.59 -15.01 21.23
C MET A 342 27.54 -15.97 21.96
N ARG A 343 27.20 -17.26 22.05
CA ARG A 343 28.05 -18.29 22.65
C ARG A 343 29.19 -18.68 21.72
N THR A 344 28.90 -18.72 20.43
CA THR A 344 29.90 -18.92 19.38
C THR A 344 30.81 -17.70 19.32
N ASN A 345 32.12 -17.92 19.19
CA ASN A 345 33.05 -16.85 18.83
C ASN A 345 33.26 -16.88 17.30
N PRO A 346 32.68 -15.94 16.53
CA PRO A 346 32.85 -15.92 15.08
C PRO A 346 34.28 -15.57 14.65
N ASN A 347 35.03 -14.91 15.54
CA ASN A 347 36.39 -14.41 15.31
C ASN A 347 36.54 -13.52 14.05
N LEU A 348 35.51 -12.72 13.74
CA LEU A 348 35.55 -11.82 12.60
C LEU A 348 36.51 -10.66 12.86
N GLY A 349 37.72 -10.73 12.30
CA GLY A 349 38.68 -9.65 12.36
C GLY A 349 38.49 -8.62 11.23
N PRO A 350 39.01 -7.38 11.37
CA PRO A 350 39.02 -6.35 10.32
C PRO A 350 39.54 -6.81 8.96
N LYS A 351 40.50 -7.74 9.00
CA LYS A 351 41.11 -8.36 7.83
C LYS A 351 40.06 -9.09 6.97
N PHE A 352 39.09 -9.77 7.59
CA PHE A 352 38.03 -10.48 6.87
C PHE A 352 37.18 -9.52 6.03
N PHE A 353 36.70 -8.45 6.65
CA PHE A 353 35.85 -7.45 5.98
C PHE A 353 36.57 -6.77 4.81
N LYS A 354 37.87 -6.50 4.93
CA LYS A 354 38.68 -5.83 3.89
C LYS A 354 39.08 -6.78 2.75
N THR A 355 39.41 -8.02 3.07
CA THR A 355 40.06 -8.93 2.11
C THR A 355 39.07 -9.85 1.40
N ALA A 356 38.04 -10.33 2.11
CA ALA A 356 37.17 -11.39 1.64
C ALA A 356 35.81 -10.87 1.16
N LEU A 357 35.07 -10.18 2.02
CA LEU A 357 33.62 -10.00 1.89
C LEU A 357 33.16 -9.49 0.52
N ASN A 358 33.85 -8.50 -0.06
CA ASN A 358 33.52 -7.87 -1.35
C ASN A 358 34.55 -8.12 -2.46
N ASN A 359 35.40 -9.13 -2.31
CA ASN A 359 36.45 -9.41 -3.29
C ASN A 359 35.97 -10.47 -4.31
N ARG A 360 35.85 -10.07 -5.59
CA ARG A 360 35.40 -10.93 -6.70
C ARG A 360 36.34 -12.09 -7.05
N GLN A 361 37.55 -12.11 -6.49
CA GLN A 361 38.55 -13.14 -6.74
C GLN A 361 38.87 -13.94 -5.47
N TYR A 362 38.05 -13.79 -4.41
CA TYR A 362 38.35 -14.38 -3.12
C TYR A 362 38.23 -15.90 -3.15
N LEU A 363 37.05 -16.43 -3.45
CA LEU A 363 36.79 -17.86 -3.43
C LEU A 363 37.42 -18.56 -4.63
N SER A 364 38.15 -19.65 -4.38
CA SER A 364 38.77 -20.44 -5.43
C SER A 364 37.81 -21.52 -5.95
N ASN A 365 37.33 -21.39 -7.20
CA ASN A 365 36.41 -22.32 -7.86
C ASN A 365 35.18 -22.68 -7.00
N PRO A 366 34.39 -21.70 -6.54
CA PRO A 366 33.21 -21.99 -5.73
C PRO A 366 32.21 -22.82 -6.55
N PRO A 367 31.47 -23.75 -5.92
CA PRO A 367 30.45 -24.52 -6.62
C PRO A 367 29.35 -23.59 -7.17
N PRO A 368 28.55 -24.04 -8.15
CA PRO A 368 27.40 -23.28 -8.61
C PRO A 368 26.43 -22.92 -7.47
N LEU A 369 25.79 -21.76 -7.55
CA LEU A 369 24.76 -21.34 -6.60
C LEU A 369 23.49 -22.21 -6.71
N PRO A 370 22.82 -22.54 -5.58
CA PRO A 370 21.59 -23.33 -5.62
C PRO A 370 20.47 -22.56 -6.31
N GLY A 371 19.88 -23.13 -7.36
CA GLY A 371 18.69 -22.56 -8.01
C GLY A 371 18.93 -21.74 -9.27
N THR A 372 20.18 -21.48 -9.66
CA THR A 372 20.46 -20.82 -10.95
C THR A 372 20.34 -21.85 -12.08
N PRO A 373 19.42 -21.70 -13.06
CA PRO A 373 19.39 -22.57 -14.23
C PRO A 373 20.75 -22.53 -14.92
N LEU A 374 21.30 -23.70 -15.27
CA LEU A 374 22.55 -23.84 -16.06
C LEU A 374 22.43 -23.29 -17.49
N LEU A 375 21.33 -22.62 -17.83
CA LEU A 375 21.00 -22.16 -19.17
C LEU A 375 21.66 -20.81 -19.46
N GLY A 376 22.96 -20.86 -19.80
CA GLY A 376 23.63 -19.88 -20.68
C GLY A 376 23.86 -18.46 -20.16
N TYR A 377 23.25 -18.03 -19.05
CA TYR A 377 23.58 -16.77 -18.40
C TYR A 377 24.81 -16.96 -17.50
N GLU A 378 25.98 -16.56 -18.00
CA GLU A 378 27.29 -16.57 -17.29
C GLU A 378 27.34 -15.64 -16.05
N GLY A 379 26.20 -15.16 -15.55
CA GLY A 379 26.13 -13.94 -14.74
C GLY A 379 26.64 -14.02 -13.30
N ILE A 380 26.37 -15.10 -12.55
CA ILE A 380 26.71 -15.20 -11.11
C ILE A 380 26.85 -16.62 -10.57
N SER A 381 26.50 -17.67 -11.33
CA SER A 381 26.47 -19.07 -10.83
C SER A 381 27.77 -19.46 -10.12
N ASN A 382 28.93 -19.00 -10.63
CA ASN A 382 30.25 -19.23 -10.05
C ASN A 382 30.88 -17.97 -9.43
N SER A 383 30.09 -16.97 -8.99
CA SER A 383 30.64 -15.75 -8.38
C SER A 383 31.56 -16.13 -7.23
N ALA A 384 32.79 -15.60 -7.28
CA ALA A 384 33.79 -15.79 -6.24
C ALA A 384 33.74 -14.70 -5.16
N MET A 385 32.75 -13.79 -5.20
CA MET A 385 32.52 -12.80 -4.16
C MET A 385 31.60 -13.35 -3.06
N PRO A 386 32.05 -13.47 -1.80
CA PRO A 386 31.22 -13.89 -0.68
C PRO A 386 29.88 -13.15 -0.56
N ALA A 387 29.88 -11.81 -0.64
CA ALA A 387 28.66 -11.02 -0.52
C ALA A 387 27.62 -11.34 -1.59
N GLU A 388 28.01 -11.41 -2.87
CA GLU A 388 27.09 -11.74 -3.98
C GLU A 388 26.43 -13.10 -3.77
N ARG A 389 27.23 -14.10 -3.37
CA ARG A 389 26.73 -15.46 -3.09
C ARG A 389 25.70 -15.48 -1.98
N MET A 390 25.92 -14.73 -0.90
CA MET A 390 24.96 -14.64 0.20
C MET A 390 23.66 -13.96 -0.23
N TYR A 391 23.72 -12.85 -0.97
CA TYR A 391 22.49 -12.18 -1.44
C TYR A 391 21.70 -13.00 -2.44
N ASP A 392 22.38 -13.78 -3.29
CA ASP A 392 21.67 -14.65 -4.23
C ASP A 392 20.76 -15.65 -3.52
N THR A 393 21.17 -16.16 -2.35
CA THR A 393 20.33 -17.07 -1.54
C THR A 393 19.01 -16.45 -1.08
N LEU A 394 18.93 -15.12 -0.98
CA LEU A 394 17.72 -14.40 -0.59
C LEU A 394 16.79 -14.15 -1.78
N GLY A 395 17.30 -14.34 -2.99
CA GLY A 395 16.62 -14.14 -4.27
C GLY A 395 17.24 -13.04 -5.10
N SER A 396 17.26 -13.23 -6.41
CA SER A 396 17.84 -12.30 -7.40
C SER A 396 17.17 -12.51 -8.76
N VAL A 397 17.62 -11.81 -9.81
CA VAL A 397 17.27 -12.16 -11.20
C VAL A 397 17.78 -13.54 -11.63
N PHE A 398 18.72 -14.14 -10.89
CA PHE A 398 19.31 -15.46 -11.19
C PHE A 398 18.75 -16.57 -10.29
N ASN A 399 18.23 -16.23 -9.12
CA ASN A 399 17.57 -17.14 -8.18
C ASN A 399 16.20 -16.54 -7.82
N ASP A 400 15.29 -16.56 -8.77
CA ASP A 400 13.96 -15.98 -8.64
C ASP A 400 12.93 -16.88 -7.98
N ARG A 401 13.16 -18.20 -8.01
CA ARG A 401 12.28 -19.23 -7.42
C ARG A 401 11.92 -19.04 -5.95
N VAL A 402 12.68 -18.23 -5.20
CA VAL A 402 12.41 -17.92 -3.79
C VAL A 402 11.66 -16.60 -3.61
N LEU A 403 11.38 -15.88 -4.69
CA LEU A 403 10.70 -14.59 -4.67
C LEU A 403 9.19 -14.80 -4.82
N MET A 404 8.41 -13.92 -4.18
CA MET A 404 6.96 -14.00 -4.13
C MET A 404 6.34 -12.65 -4.48
N LEU A 405 5.07 -12.60 -4.86
CA LEU A 405 4.33 -11.34 -4.98
C LEU A 405 3.60 -11.06 -3.66
N LEU A 406 3.83 -9.89 -3.07
CA LEU A 406 3.20 -9.48 -1.82
C LEU A 406 2.62 -8.08 -1.96
N GLN A 407 1.39 -7.87 -1.47
CA GLN A 407 0.76 -6.55 -1.45
C GLN A 407 1.65 -5.53 -0.74
N GLU A 408 1.73 -4.33 -1.31
CA GLU A 408 2.71 -3.29 -0.97
C GLU A 408 2.74 -2.91 0.52
N ASP A 409 1.58 -2.73 1.15
CA ASP A 409 1.49 -2.34 2.56
C ASP A 409 1.93 -3.48 3.49
N ILE A 410 1.57 -4.73 3.15
CA ILE A 410 2.07 -5.91 3.88
C ILE A 410 3.59 -6.01 3.72
N ASN A 411 4.13 -5.77 2.52
CA ASN A 411 5.56 -5.76 2.28
C ASN A 411 6.29 -4.66 3.09
N LYS A 412 5.79 -3.42 3.06
CA LYS A 412 6.33 -2.30 3.87
C LYS A 412 6.26 -2.60 5.36
N MET A 413 5.16 -3.19 5.82
CA MET A 413 4.99 -3.60 7.21
C MET A 413 6.00 -4.68 7.59
N LYS A 414 6.20 -5.69 6.73
CA LYS A 414 7.21 -6.72 6.93
C LYS A 414 8.60 -6.12 7.04
N ALA A 415 8.97 -5.17 6.18
CA ALA A 415 10.25 -4.47 6.28
C ALA A 415 10.42 -3.73 7.62
N THR A 416 9.33 -3.23 8.19
CA THR A 416 9.34 -2.58 9.52
C THR A 416 9.49 -3.62 10.64
N VAL A 417 8.67 -4.67 10.62
CA VAL A 417 8.68 -5.75 11.62
C VAL A 417 10.00 -6.51 11.63
N CYS A 418 10.55 -6.88 10.46
CA CYS A 418 11.82 -7.58 10.37
C CYS A 418 13.02 -6.75 10.85
N ARG A 419 12.95 -5.41 10.80
CA ARG A 419 13.94 -4.51 11.40
C ARG A 419 13.78 -4.36 12.91
N ARG A 420 12.87 -5.12 13.53
CA ARG A 420 12.54 -5.04 14.96
C ARG A 420 12.04 -3.64 15.37
N ALA A 421 11.60 -2.84 14.40
CA ALA A 421 11.08 -1.51 14.62
C ALA A 421 9.60 -1.57 14.99
N LYS A 422 9.09 -0.51 15.64
CA LYS A 422 7.67 -0.40 15.97
C LYS A 422 6.86 -0.31 14.66
N PRO A 423 5.85 -1.19 14.44
CA PRO A 423 4.94 -1.12 13.28
C PRO A 423 4.36 0.27 13.05
N ARG A 424 4.01 0.95 14.14
CA ARG A 424 3.64 2.37 14.17
C ARG A 424 4.17 3.01 15.45
N THR A 425 4.49 4.30 15.38
CA THR A 425 5.00 5.04 16.54
C THR A 425 3.95 5.16 17.63
N ASP A 426 4.39 5.22 18.88
CA ASP A 426 3.47 5.27 20.01
C ASP A 426 2.56 6.50 19.96
N THR A 427 3.11 7.66 19.60
CA THR A 427 2.33 8.89 19.40
C THR A 427 1.23 8.68 18.36
N LYS A 428 1.52 8.05 17.22
CA LYS A 428 0.52 7.85 16.18
C LYS A 428 -0.57 6.86 16.58
N MET A 429 -0.22 5.82 17.33
CA MET A 429 -1.22 4.90 17.89
C MET A 429 -2.08 5.59 18.94
N THR A 430 -1.50 6.41 19.82
CA THR A 430 -2.25 7.28 20.75
C THR A 430 -3.17 8.23 20.00
N ASP A 431 -2.71 8.85 18.90
CA ASP A 431 -3.52 9.73 18.06
C ASP A 431 -4.74 9.01 17.50
N PHE A 432 -4.56 7.76 17.02
CA PHE A 432 -5.66 6.93 16.52
C PHE A 432 -6.66 6.56 17.62
N ILE A 433 -6.19 6.24 18.83
CA ILE A 433 -7.08 5.75 19.89
C ILE A 433 -7.81 6.89 20.61
N TYR A 434 -7.10 7.96 20.91
CA TYR A 434 -7.61 9.03 21.80
C TYR A 434 -7.92 10.34 21.08
N GLY A 435 -7.62 10.44 19.78
CA GLY A 435 -8.03 11.58 18.95
C GLY A 435 -7.27 12.87 19.25
N SER A 436 -6.02 12.97 18.79
CA SER A 436 -5.26 14.24 18.81
C SER A 436 -5.37 15.04 17.50
N THR A 437 -6.03 14.47 16.49
CA THR A 437 -6.22 15.08 15.18
C THR A 437 -7.61 15.71 15.07
N SER A 438 -7.80 16.59 14.08
CA SER A 438 -9.09 17.22 13.79
C SER A 438 -10.20 16.24 13.41
N GLN A 439 -9.89 14.95 13.21
CA GLN A 439 -10.82 13.89 12.83
C GLN A 439 -11.34 13.09 14.03
N GLY A 440 -10.84 13.36 15.25
CA GLY A 440 -11.18 12.58 16.45
C GLY A 440 -10.48 11.22 16.51
N PRO A 441 -10.85 10.36 17.47
CA PRO A 441 -10.33 9.00 17.57
C PRO A 441 -10.84 8.13 16.41
N SER A 442 -9.96 7.30 15.87
CA SER A 442 -10.20 6.33 14.80
C SER A 442 -9.62 4.96 15.21
N PRO A 443 -10.37 4.15 15.98
CA PRO A 443 -9.93 2.80 16.35
C PRO A 443 -9.69 1.91 15.13
N MET A 444 -10.44 2.14 14.04
CA MET A 444 -10.30 1.38 12.80
C MET A 444 -8.92 1.58 12.14
N ASP A 445 -8.34 2.79 12.21
CA ASP A 445 -6.98 3.01 11.70
C ASP A 445 -5.93 2.26 12.54
N ALA A 446 -6.13 2.19 13.87
CA ALA A 446 -5.26 1.42 14.76
C ALA A 446 -5.36 -0.09 14.48
N LEU A 447 -6.58 -0.60 14.31
CA LEU A 447 -6.85 -2.00 13.95
C LEU A 447 -6.34 -2.35 12.55
N GLY A 448 -6.39 -1.41 11.60
CA GLY A 448 -5.81 -1.56 10.27
C GLY A 448 -4.30 -1.80 10.32
N VAL A 449 -3.57 -1.06 11.15
CA VAL A 449 -2.12 -1.29 11.35
C VAL A 449 -1.87 -2.69 11.94
N MET A 450 -2.65 -3.10 12.94
CA MET A 450 -2.50 -4.42 13.57
C MET A 450 -2.82 -5.54 12.58
N ARG A 451 -3.84 -5.36 11.74
CA ARG A 451 -4.20 -6.28 10.67
C ARG A 451 -3.02 -6.49 9.73
N THR A 452 -2.35 -5.42 9.31
CA THR A 452 -1.16 -5.54 8.46
C THR A 452 -0.03 -6.31 9.16
N VAL A 453 0.18 -6.11 10.47
CA VAL A 453 1.16 -6.90 11.25
C VAL A 453 0.78 -8.38 11.26
N ILE A 454 -0.49 -8.72 11.47
CA ILE A 454 -0.99 -10.10 11.40
C ILE A 454 -0.76 -10.68 10.00
N GLY A 455 -1.08 -9.92 8.95
CA GLY A 455 -0.85 -10.30 7.56
C GLY A 455 0.60 -10.68 7.26
N VAL A 456 1.59 -9.97 7.84
CA VAL A 456 3.01 -10.35 7.72
C VAL A 456 3.27 -11.76 8.25
N PHE A 457 2.73 -12.10 9.42
CA PHE A 457 2.96 -13.41 10.03
C PHE A 457 2.13 -14.53 9.41
N GLN A 458 0.95 -14.20 8.86
CA GLN A 458 0.21 -15.16 8.03
C GLN A 458 0.97 -15.47 6.75
N TYR A 459 1.48 -14.44 6.06
CA TYR A 459 2.33 -14.59 4.87
C TYR A 459 3.54 -15.48 5.17
N LEU A 460 4.28 -15.21 6.25
CA LEU A 460 5.45 -16.01 6.62
C LEU A 460 5.12 -17.46 7.05
N ASN A 461 3.87 -17.73 7.45
CA ASN A 461 3.39 -19.06 7.83
C ASN A 461 2.60 -19.78 6.73
N ASP A 462 2.38 -19.13 5.60
CA ASP A 462 1.64 -19.69 4.48
C ASP A 462 2.29 -21.00 4.00
N PRO A 463 1.52 -22.05 3.63
CA PRO A 463 2.06 -23.33 3.19
C PRO A 463 3.05 -23.25 2.02
N TYR A 464 2.98 -22.21 1.17
CA TYR A 464 3.90 -22.00 0.06
C TYR A 464 5.15 -21.22 0.47
N VAL A 465 5.01 -20.21 1.33
CA VAL A 465 6.13 -19.34 1.77
C VAL A 465 6.95 -20.00 2.88
N LYS A 466 6.30 -20.68 3.83
CA LYS A 466 6.92 -21.24 5.02
C LYS A 466 8.05 -22.23 4.71
N PRO A 467 7.95 -23.13 3.71
CA PRO A 467 9.05 -24.01 3.31
C PRO A 467 10.27 -23.27 2.75
N LEU A 468 10.09 -22.07 2.17
CA LEU A 468 11.20 -21.28 1.63
C LEU A 468 12.12 -20.73 2.72
N LEU A 469 11.60 -20.46 3.93
CA LEU A 469 12.39 -19.91 5.03
C LEU A 469 13.56 -20.82 5.45
N PRO A 470 13.35 -22.13 5.77
CA PRO A 470 14.45 -23.04 6.06
C PRO A 470 15.33 -23.31 4.84
N GLU A 471 14.79 -23.31 3.61
CA GLU A 471 15.60 -23.45 2.40
C GLU A 471 16.60 -22.29 2.26
N ILE A 472 16.11 -21.05 2.33
CA ILE A 472 16.94 -19.84 2.25
C ILE A 472 18.00 -19.86 3.36
N ALA A 473 17.61 -20.21 4.59
CA ALA A 473 18.53 -20.28 5.71
C ALA A 473 19.61 -21.35 5.54
N GLN A 474 19.26 -22.51 4.98
CA GLN A 474 20.21 -23.58 4.66
C GLN A 474 21.13 -23.19 3.50
N ASN A 475 20.61 -22.52 2.48
CA ASN A 475 21.40 -22.00 1.36
C ASN A 475 22.41 -20.96 1.86
N MET A 476 21.99 -20.03 2.70
CA MET A 476 22.88 -19.07 3.36
C MET A 476 23.97 -19.79 4.16
N ARG A 477 23.58 -20.74 5.02
CA ARG A 477 24.51 -21.56 5.79
C ARG A 477 25.54 -22.28 4.92
N ASN A 478 25.11 -22.83 3.79
CA ASN A 478 26.01 -23.49 2.84
C ASN A 478 27.01 -22.52 2.21
N GLN A 479 26.59 -21.30 1.86
CA GLN A 479 27.52 -20.27 1.38
C GLN A 479 28.50 -19.83 2.47
N LEU A 480 28.04 -19.64 3.71
CA LEU A 480 28.90 -19.33 4.84
C LEU A 480 29.95 -20.42 5.09
N ARG A 481 29.59 -21.70 4.94
CA ARG A 481 30.55 -22.82 5.04
C ARG A 481 31.66 -22.75 3.99
N ILE A 482 31.31 -22.41 2.75
CA ILE A 482 32.29 -22.26 1.66
C ILE A 482 33.26 -21.12 2.00
N ILE A 483 32.72 -19.99 2.46
CA ILE A 483 33.50 -18.80 2.82
C ILE A 483 34.42 -19.09 4.01
N GLU A 484 33.88 -19.70 5.08
CA GLU A 484 34.62 -20.11 6.27
C GLU A 484 35.76 -21.07 5.93
N LYS A 485 35.47 -22.10 5.12
CA LYS A 485 36.48 -23.07 4.70
C LYS A 485 37.62 -22.40 3.93
N ASP A 486 37.29 -21.60 2.92
CA ASP A 486 38.30 -20.96 2.06
C ASP A 486 39.15 -19.93 2.84
N TRP A 487 38.56 -19.23 3.81
CA TRP A 487 39.29 -18.38 4.77
C TRP A 487 40.23 -19.17 5.67
N ASN A 488 39.70 -20.18 6.36
CA ASN A 488 40.48 -20.98 7.29
C ASN A 488 41.58 -21.80 6.59
N ASP A 489 41.43 -22.15 5.31
CA ASP A 489 42.47 -22.83 4.52
C ASP A 489 43.62 -21.88 4.07
N LYS A 490 43.36 -20.56 4.00
CA LYS A 490 44.32 -19.55 3.47
C LYS A 490 45.07 -18.77 4.55
N ASP A 491 44.48 -18.61 5.73
CA ASP A 491 44.99 -17.71 6.78
C ASP A 491 45.65 -18.44 7.96
N ASP A 492 46.24 -17.67 8.89
CA ASP A 492 46.85 -18.20 10.12
C ASP A 492 45.76 -18.89 10.98
N PRO A 493 46.04 -20.06 11.59
CA PRO A 493 45.12 -20.71 12.54
C PRO A 493 44.53 -19.80 13.62
N LYS A 494 45.21 -18.72 13.99
CA LYS A 494 44.73 -17.71 14.96
C LYS A 494 43.62 -16.82 14.40
N ASP A 495 43.54 -16.68 13.07
CA ASP A 495 42.55 -15.90 12.35
C ASP A 495 41.34 -16.75 11.90
N HIS A 496 41.27 -18.03 12.32
CA HIS A 496 40.17 -18.91 11.94
C HIS A 496 38.82 -18.34 12.39
N ILE A 497 37.84 -18.35 11.49
CA ILE A 497 36.47 -17.86 11.74
C ILE A 497 35.49 -19.03 11.91
N ASN A 498 34.38 -18.78 12.61
CA ASN A 498 33.28 -19.73 12.83
C ASN A 498 31.93 -19.12 12.39
N LEU A 499 31.78 -18.87 11.09
CA LEU A 499 30.58 -18.30 10.49
C LEU A 499 29.37 -19.23 10.57
N VAL A 500 29.56 -20.52 10.31
CA VAL A 500 28.45 -21.49 10.24
C VAL A 500 27.78 -21.64 11.60
N GLN A 501 28.56 -21.86 12.65
CA GLN A 501 28.04 -22.01 14.01
C GLN A 501 27.42 -20.70 14.52
N ALA A 502 28.00 -19.55 14.17
CA ALA A 502 27.45 -18.25 14.50
C ALA A 502 26.08 -18.02 13.83
N TRP A 503 25.93 -18.43 12.58
CA TRP A 503 24.66 -18.35 11.84
C TRP A 503 23.57 -19.26 12.43
N GLU A 504 23.93 -20.50 12.79
CA GLU A 504 23.03 -21.45 13.45
C GLU A 504 22.51 -20.95 14.80
N GLU A 505 23.29 -20.13 15.51
CA GLU A 505 22.88 -19.47 16.73
C GLU A 505 22.06 -18.20 16.47
N TRP A 506 22.50 -17.37 15.52
CA TRP A 506 21.97 -16.04 15.24
C TRP A 506 20.61 -16.06 14.53
N PHE A 507 20.43 -16.89 13.51
CA PHE A 507 19.23 -16.84 12.68
C PHE A 507 17.95 -17.29 13.41
N PRO A 508 17.95 -18.36 14.23
CA PRO A 508 16.80 -18.70 15.06
C PRO A 508 16.45 -17.61 16.09
N ASP A 509 17.47 -16.95 16.68
CA ASP A 509 17.25 -15.83 17.60
C ASP A 509 16.64 -14.61 16.87
N LEU A 510 17.07 -14.32 15.65
CA LEU A 510 16.47 -13.28 14.79
C LEU A 510 14.96 -13.49 14.66
N LEU A 511 14.54 -14.68 14.22
CA LEU A 511 13.14 -14.95 13.94
C LEU A 511 12.29 -14.91 15.22
N THR A 512 12.83 -15.42 16.33
CA THR A 512 12.19 -15.35 17.65
C THR A 512 12.03 -13.90 18.12
N THR A 513 13.08 -13.08 17.94
CA THR A 513 13.08 -11.67 18.33
C THR A 513 12.08 -10.85 17.51
N ILE A 514 12.01 -11.06 16.20
CA ILE A 514 11.02 -10.40 15.32
C ILE A 514 9.60 -10.67 15.82
N ALA A 515 9.27 -11.94 16.07
CA ALA A 515 7.95 -12.34 16.55
C ALA A 515 7.64 -11.75 17.94
N SER A 516 8.60 -11.83 18.87
CA SER A 516 8.45 -11.32 20.22
C SER A 516 8.23 -9.80 20.25
N HIS A 517 8.99 -9.03 19.47
CA HIS A 517 8.84 -7.58 19.38
C HIS A 517 7.48 -7.18 18.81
N ALA A 518 7.05 -7.81 17.71
CA ALA A 518 5.74 -7.52 17.12
C ALA A 518 4.60 -7.89 18.07
N ARG A 519 4.67 -9.05 18.73
CA ARG A 519 3.69 -9.49 19.73
C ARG A 519 3.59 -8.51 20.90
N THR A 520 4.72 -8.12 21.47
CA THR A 520 4.76 -7.17 22.59
C THR A 520 4.14 -5.84 22.21
N TRP A 521 4.44 -5.34 21.00
CA TRP A 521 3.83 -4.12 20.47
C TRP A 521 2.32 -4.27 20.26
N MET A 522 1.84 -5.38 19.69
CA MET A 522 0.41 -5.61 19.46
C MET A 522 -0.37 -5.71 20.77
N ILE A 523 0.10 -6.50 21.74
CA ILE A 523 -0.57 -6.67 23.04
C ILE A 523 -0.73 -5.32 23.73
N LYS A 524 0.34 -4.52 23.78
CA LYS A 524 0.29 -3.16 24.35
C LYS A 524 -0.86 -2.34 23.75
N TRP A 525 -0.97 -2.31 22.42
CA TRP A 525 -1.96 -1.44 21.77
C TRP A 525 -3.37 -2.02 21.76
N LEU A 526 -3.53 -3.34 21.77
CA LEU A 526 -4.84 -3.98 21.99
C LEU A 526 -5.35 -3.67 23.40
N ASP A 527 -4.47 -3.71 24.42
CA ASP A 527 -4.84 -3.32 25.79
C ASP A 527 -5.27 -1.85 25.87
N GLU A 528 -4.66 -0.95 25.10
CA GLU A 528 -5.06 0.46 25.04
C GLU A 528 -6.38 0.68 24.29
N ILE A 529 -6.63 -0.09 23.22
CA ILE A 529 -7.93 -0.06 22.51
C ILE A 529 -9.04 -0.53 23.45
N ASP A 530 -8.87 -1.66 24.13
CA ASP A 530 -9.87 -2.21 25.05
C ASP A 530 -10.20 -1.23 26.18
N LYS A 531 -9.20 -0.50 26.70
CA LYS A 531 -9.41 0.52 27.72
C LYS A 531 -10.19 1.72 27.18
N ALA A 532 -9.83 2.22 26.00
CA ALA A 532 -10.43 3.42 25.43
C ALA A 532 -11.86 3.20 24.93
N PHE A 533 -12.18 1.96 24.53
CA PHE A 533 -13.47 1.58 23.94
C PHE A 533 -14.19 0.51 24.77
N ALA A 534 -13.96 0.47 26.08
CA ALA A 534 -14.52 -0.54 26.98
C ALA A 534 -16.05 -0.64 26.90
N ASP A 535 -16.73 0.47 26.62
CA ASP A 535 -18.19 0.54 26.49
C ASP A 535 -18.71 0.30 25.06
N VAL A 536 -17.84 -0.08 24.11
CA VAL A 536 -18.18 -0.32 22.70
C VAL A 536 -18.02 -1.80 22.36
N ASP A 537 -19.10 -2.56 22.48
CA ASP A 537 -19.14 -4.03 22.30
C ASP A 537 -18.52 -4.49 20.97
N GLU A 538 -18.75 -3.75 19.88
CA GLU A 538 -18.20 -4.08 18.56
C GLU A 538 -16.66 -4.04 18.55
N VAL A 539 -16.07 -2.97 19.11
CA VAL A 539 -14.61 -2.80 19.19
C VAL A 539 -14.00 -3.88 20.10
N ASN A 540 -14.67 -4.20 21.21
CA ASN A 540 -14.23 -5.26 22.13
C ASN A 540 -14.26 -6.65 21.47
N SER A 541 -15.31 -6.97 20.71
CA SER A 541 -15.43 -8.22 19.96
C SER A 541 -14.31 -8.36 18.91
N VAL A 542 -14.03 -7.28 18.20
CA VAL A 542 -12.95 -7.22 17.21
C VAL A 542 -11.58 -7.35 17.89
N SER A 543 -11.29 -6.57 18.92
CA SER A 543 -10.02 -6.66 19.65
C SER A 543 -9.77 -8.08 20.19
N ALA A 544 -10.81 -8.74 20.70
CA ALA A 544 -10.73 -10.14 21.12
C ALA A 544 -10.41 -11.09 19.95
N SER A 545 -10.92 -10.81 18.73
CA SER A 545 -10.57 -11.59 17.53
C SER A 545 -9.11 -11.43 17.15
N TYR A 546 -8.53 -10.24 17.31
CA TYR A 546 -7.11 -9.94 17.03
C TYR A 546 -6.15 -10.58 18.03
N ARG A 547 -6.59 -10.83 19.28
CA ARG A 547 -5.79 -11.53 20.30
C ARG A 547 -5.56 -13.01 19.98
N LYS A 548 -6.49 -13.65 19.25
CA LYS A 548 -6.39 -15.08 18.87
C LYS A 548 -5.23 -15.36 17.90
N PRO A 549 -5.05 -14.61 16.81
CA PRO A 549 -3.95 -14.79 15.87
C PRO A 549 -2.67 -14.08 16.30
N VAL A 550 -2.60 -13.42 17.48
CA VAL A 550 -1.33 -12.89 18.00
C VAL A 550 -0.31 -14.02 17.90
N PRO A 551 0.67 -13.93 16.99
CA PRO A 551 1.38 -15.10 16.56
C PRO A 551 2.16 -15.65 17.75
N ASN A 552 1.77 -16.82 18.22
CA ASN A 552 2.77 -17.80 18.56
C ASN A 552 3.42 -18.17 17.23
N PHE A 553 4.33 -17.32 16.73
CA PHE A 553 5.28 -17.72 15.71
C PHE A 553 6.22 -18.74 16.37
N GLN A 554 5.65 -19.88 16.70
CA GLN A 554 6.39 -21.06 17.05
C GLN A 554 6.93 -21.54 15.72
N ILE A 555 8.12 -21.06 15.39
CA ILE A 555 9.13 -21.93 14.82
C ILE A 555 9.40 -22.99 15.90
N SER A 556 8.42 -23.86 16.17
CA SER A 556 8.52 -24.97 17.10
C SER A 556 9.55 -25.89 16.48
N HIS A 557 10.82 -25.70 16.82
CA HIS A 557 11.93 -26.47 16.28
C HIS A 557 11.70 -26.85 14.81
N VAL A 558 11.49 -25.85 13.92
CA VAL A 558 11.67 -26.08 12.48
C VAL A 558 12.92 -26.92 12.38
N GLY A 559 12.86 -28.06 11.70
CA GLY A 559 13.78 -29.19 11.81
C GLY A 559 15.28 -28.92 11.65
N PHE A 560 15.78 -27.70 11.81
CA PHE A 560 17.17 -27.32 12.08
C PHE A 560 17.94 -28.37 12.89
N PRO A 561 17.50 -28.87 14.07
CA PRO A 561 18.29 -29.89 14.76
C PRO A 561 18.27 -31.26 14.05
N GLN A 562 17.17 -31.64 13.38
CA GLN A 562 17.03 -32.97 12.76
C GLN A 562 17.62 -33.04 11.35
N ILE A 563 17.65 -31.94 10.60
CA ILE A 563 18.27 -31.84 9.27
C ILE A 563 19.79 -31.66 9.39
N LEU A 564 20.28 -31.09 10.50
CA LEU A 564 21.73 -30.90 10.72
C LEU A 564 22.45 -32.10 11.35
N MET A 565 21.72 -33.09 11.90
CA MET A 565 22.31 -34.31 12.47
C MET A 565 22.30 -35.52 11.52
N GLY A 566 21.81 -35.36 10.30
CA GLY A 566 21.80 -36.42 9.30
C GLY A 566 22.59 -36.03 8.06
N TYR A 567 23.92 -35.97 8.15
CA TYR A 567 24.91 -36.32 7.11
C TYR A 567 26.33 -36.24 7.68
#